data_AF-A0A933EQB8-F1
#
_entry.id   AF-A0A933EQB8-F1
#
_cell.length_a   1.000
_cell.length_b   1.000
_cell.length_c   1.000
_cell.angle_alpha   90.00
_cell.angle_beta   90.00
_cell.angle_gamma   90.00
#
_symmetry.space_group_name_H-M   'P 1'
#
loop_
_entity.id
_entity.type
_entity.pdbx_description
1 polymer ?
#
loop_
_entity_poly.entity_id
_entity_poly.type
_entity_poly.pdbx_seq_one_letter_code
_entity_poly.pdbx_strand_id
1 'polypeptide(L)'
;MSRKAISKSLVLALVATLLVSLVIVKGTGAHEEPESAVGVHDAMVHAGYLDVSTNINDLRAQVGNWEQGNDSGRRIGIEKIDRLNWVIPHVSWPEEMEKSIEQLAEALEPLEDALKAEDLAAAKDAVSVVGSVSHDLTHAFYDRWVASIEGQASAATTHAAYLDVTTNISDLRSQLGNWEQGNDSGRRIGIEKIDRLNWVIPHVSWPEEMEKSIEQLAEALDPLEAALKAEDLAAAKEAVSIVGSISHDLTHAFYDRWMASIEARGEADMVHAGYLDVSDNINDLRAQIGNWEQGNDSGRRIGIEKIDRLGWLTPHIAWPHEMESTIGQLDEALKPVEAALKAEDLDAAKEAVSKVGTISHDLTHAFYDKWVVEQRAGQETVQMPIQGPGAMMEQTPPAMTRAQEMPMAPSMPSPAMSTAPSELVNGGQQVYASKGCSACHGSTGQGGVGPSLTHWHDDATIKSIVRSGAEGMPAFGASQIGDDELTALIAFVQNLATSR
;
A
#
# COMPACT_ATOMS: atom_id res chain seq x y z
N MET A 1 76.57 14.69 32.95
CA MET A 1 76.70 14.67 31.48
C MET A 1 75.36 14.21 30.90
N SER A 2 74.35 15.06 30.91
CA SER A 2 73.87 15.99 29.86
C SER A 2 73.27 15.33 28.60
N ARG A 3 71.99 15.65 28.43
CA ARG A 3 71.02 15.35 27.36
C ARG A 3 71.52 15.65 25.94
N LYS A 4 70.97 14.92 24.97
CA LYS A 4 70.58 15.49 23.65
C LYS A 4 69.39 14.73 23.06
N ALA A 5 68.25 15.41 23.04
CA ALA A 5 67.16 15.18 22.11
C ALA A 5 67.45 15.96 20.82
N ILE A 6 66.90 15.48 19.68
CA ILE A 6 66.58 16.10 18.37
C ILE A 6 66.38 14.87 17.43
N SER A 7 65.34 14.67 16.63
CA SER A 7 64.16 15.45 16.23
C SER A 7 63.11 14.45 15.69
N LYS A 8 61.82 14.65 16.04
CA LYS A 8 60.66 14.08 15.35
C LYS A 8 60.42 14.93 14.11
N SER A 9 60.80 14.44 12.93
CA SER A 9 60.31 14.82 11.59
C SER A 9 61.34 14.34 10.57
N LEU A 10 61.36 13.04 10.31
CA LEU A 10 61.82 12.52 9.02
C LEU A 10 61.09 11.20 8.76
N VAL A 11 60.00 11.32 7.99
CA VAL A 11 59.71 10.43 6.86
C VAL A 11 59.35 8.98 7.27
N LEU A 12 58.07 8.63 7.48
CA LEU A 12 56.99 8.70 6.48
C LEU A 12 57.38 7.97 5.16
N ALA A 13 57.77 6.69 5.27
CA ALA A 13 57.95 5.81 4.11
C ALA A 13 58.07 4.32 4.55
N LEU A 14 57.04 3.73 5.18
CA LEU A 14 57.04 2.26 5.43
C LEU A 14 55.69 1.64 5.83
N VAL A 15 54.54 2.13 5.32
CA VAL A 15 53.23 1.44 5.53
C VAL A 15 52.39 1.41 4.25
N ALA A 16 53.02 1.34 3.07
CA ALA A 16 52.32 1.01 1.84
C ALA A 16 53.06 -0.13 1.15
N THR A 17 52.29 -1.08 0.60
CA THR A 17 52.70 -2.28 -0.16
C THR A 17 52.92 -3.56 0.66
N LEU A 18 51.86 -4.36 0.85
CA LEU A 18 51.80 -5.78 0.45
C LEU A 18 50.45 -6.41 0.79
N LEU A 19 49.60 -6.52 -0.24
CA LEU A 19 48.48 -7.45 -0.33
C LEU A 19 48.97 -8.73 -1.03
N VAL A 20 48.20 -9.81 -0.78
CA VAL A 20 48.13 -11.10 -1.51
C VAL A 20 49.13 -12.19 -1.09
N SER A 21 48.66 -13.15 -0.27
CA SER A 21 48.45 -14.55 -0.70
C SER A 21 48.16 -15.52 0.47
N LEU A 22 47.19 -16.39 0.23
CA LEU A 22 47.08 -17.80 0.65
C LEU A 22 46.27 -18.18 1.91
N VAL A 23 45.02 -18.55 1.62
CA VAL A 23 44.12 -19.46 2.35
C VAL A 23 44.73 -20.87 2.47
N ILE A 24 44.57 -21.52 3.63
CA ILE A 24 44.14 -22.92 3.86
C ILE A 24 44.33 -23.22 5.37
N VAL A 25 43.25 -23.54 6.09
CA VAL A 25 43.06 -24.75 6.93
C VAL A 25 41.61 -24.75 7.47
N LYS A 26 41.02 -25.94 7.46
CA LYS A 26 39.60 -26.31 7.59
C LYS A 26 38.98 -26.14 8.98
N GLY A 27 37.68 -25.82 8.98
CA GLY A 27 36.66 -26.66 9.63
C GLY A 27 35.95 -26.05 10.84
N THR A 28 34.67 -25.70 10.68
CA THR A 28 33.47 -26.28 11.35
C THR A 28 32.25 -25.47 10.93
N GLY A 29 31.14 -26.14 10.64
CA GLY A 29 29.98 -25.55 9.98
C GLY A 29 29.35 -24.37 10.71
N ALA A 30 29.12 -23.31 9.96
CA ALA A 30 28.02 -22.38 10.14
C ALA A 30 27.35 -22.27 8.76
N HIS A 31 26.04 -22.45 8.71
CA HIS A 31 25.25 -21.94 7.59
C HIS A 31 25.46 -20.43 7.60
N GLU A 32 26.19 -19.90 6.62
CA GLU A 32 26.07 -18.48 6.29
C GLU A 32 24.68 -18.32 5.67
N GLU A 33 23.77 -17.66 6.41
CA GLU A 33 22.57 -17.09 5.81
C GLU A 33 23.02 -16.07 4.75
N PRO A 34 22.38 -16.03 3.57
CA PRO A 34 22.78 -15.09 2.54
C PRO A 34 22.54 -13.65 3.02
N GLU A 35 23.55 -12.80 2.86
CA GLU A 35 23.52 -11.33 3.12
C GLU A 35 22.35 -10.59 2.42
N SER A 36 21.53 -11.27 1.60
CA SER A 36 20.37 -10.72 0.91
C SER A 36 19.05 -10.75 1.69
N ALA A 37 18.96 -11.46 2.83
CA ALA A 37 17.69 -11.59 3.57
C ALA A 37 17.40 -10.38 4.49
N VAL A 38 18.44 -9.84 5.14
CA VAL A 38 18.27 -8.81 6.19
C VAL A 38 17.66 -7.51 5.63
N GLY A 39 18.08 -7.06 4.44
CA GLY A 39 17.61 -5.79 3.86
C GLY A 39 16.18 -5.79 3.30
N VAL A 40 15.62 -6.95 2.93
CA VAL A 40 14.24 -7.08 2.40
C VAL A 40 13.22 -7.03 3.53
N HIS A 41 13.56 -7.58 4.70
CA HIS A 41 12.68 -7.59 5.87
C HIS A 41 12.44 -6.17 6.42
N ASP A 42 13.48 -5.35 6.58
CA ASP A 42 13.37 -4.01 7.19
C ASP A 42 12.56 -3.04 6.30
N ALA A 43 12.73 -3.14 4.98
CA ALA A 43 11.98 -2.36 4.01
C ALA A 43 10.48 -2.66 4.01
N MET A 44 10.11 -3.94 4.13
CA MET A 44 8.71 -4.35 4.26
C MET A 44 8.07 -3.83 5.56
N VAL A 45 8.86 -3.70 6.64
CA VAL A 45 8.36 -3.19 7.94
C VAL A 45 8.04 -1.70 7.86
N HIS A 46 8.92 -0.86 7.32
CA HIS A 46 8.65 0.58 7.18
C HIS A 46 7.44 0.83 6.27
N ALA A 47 7.48 0.29 5.06
CA ALA A 47 6.38 0.46 4.10
C ALA A 47 5.07 -0.13 4.65
N GLY A 48 5.13 -1.31 5.27
CA GLY A 48 3.99 -1.94 5.93
C GLY A 48 3.39 -1.08 7.04
N TYR A 49 4.22 -0.44 7.86
CA TYR A 49 3.72 0.50 8.89
C TYR A 49 3.01 1.71 8.27
N LEU A 50 3.57 2.28 7.20
CA LEU A 50 2.93 3.41 6.50
C LEU A 50 1.58 3.00 5.91
N ASP A 51 1.51 1.81 5.32
CA ASP A 51 0.29 1.25 4.77
C ASP A 51 -0.79 1.01 5.85
N VAL A 52 -0.42 0.34 6.94
CA VAL A 52 -1.31 0.09 8.09
C VAL A 52 -1.81 1.40 8.69
N SER A 53 -0.91 2.33 8.99
CA SER A 53 -1.27 3.61 9.62
C SER A 53 -2.16 4.48 8.72
N THR A 54 -1.91 4.47 7.41
CA THR A 54 -2.75 5.18 6.42
C THR A 54 -4.16 4.60 6.38
N ASN A 55 -4.29 3.26 6.31
CA ASN A 55 -5.60 2.61 6.29
C ASN A 55 -6.38 2.81 7.60
N ILE A 56 -5.71 2.83 8.76
CA ILE A 56 -6.36 3.13 10.04
C ILE A 56 -6.89 4.58 10.05
N ASN A 57 -6.10 5.54 9.56
CA ASN A 57 -6.51 6.93 9.50
C ASN A 57 -7.71 7.13 8.58
N ASP A 58 -7.71 6.48 7.41
CA ASP A 58 -8.85 6.49 6.49
C ASP A 58 -10.07 5.82 7.13
N LEU A 59 -9.91 4.62 7.70
CA LEU A 59 -10.97 3.91 8.42
C LEU A 59 -11.66 4.79 9.47
N ARG A 60 -10.87 5.49 10.29
CA ARG A 60 -11.38 6.45 11.29
C ARG A 60 -12.17 7.58 10.66
N ALA A 61 -11.66 8.16 9.57
CA ALA A 61 -12.37 9.19 8.82
C ALA A 61 -13.68 8.67 8.23
N GLN A 62 -13.70 7.44 7.72
CA GLN A 62 -14.90 6.85 7.12
C GLN A 62 -15.98 6.52 8.14
N VAL A 63 -15.62 6.06 9.35
CA VAL A 63 -16.60 5.94 10.46
C VAL A 63 -17.17 7.31 10.81
N GLY A 64 -16.34 8.36 10.86
CA GLY A 64 -16.79 9.73 11.07
C GLY A 64 -17.71 10.27 9.95
N ASN A 65 -17.45 9.89 8.69
CA ASN A 65 -18.32 10.21 7.56
C ASN A 65 -19.67 9.50 7.66
N TRP A 66 -19.67 8.23 8.08
CA TRP A 66 -20.89 7.47 8.30
C TRP A 66 -21.73 8.07 9.43
N GLU A 67 -21.10 8.54 10.52
CA GLU A 67 -21.78 9.29 11.58
C GLU A 67 -22.47 10.56 11.05
N GLN A 68 -21.90 11.21 10.04
CA GLN A 68 -22.45 12.40 9.39
C GLN A 68 -23.54 12.08 8.35
N GLY A 69 -23.94 10.81 8.21
CA GLY A 69 -24.99 10.36 7.30
C GLY A 69 -24.52 9.99 5.90
N ASN A 70 -23.20 9.86 5.68
CA ASN A 70 -22.66 9.32 4.44
C ASN A 70 -22.55 7.78 4.53
N ASP A 71 -23.57 7.07 4.05
CA ASP A 71 -23.62 5.60 4.08
C ASP A 71 -22.45 4.91 3.35
N SER A 72 -21.78 5.62 2.43
CA SER A 72 -20.58 5.08 1.79
C SER A 72 -19.41 4.92 2.76
N GLY A 73 -19.36 5.72 3.83
CA GLY A 73 -18.31 5.64 4.86
C GLY A 73 -18.28 4.27 5.53
N ARG A 74 -19.43 3.67 5.83
CA ARG A 74 -19.50 2.30 6.36
C ARG A 74 -18.87 1.28 5.40
N ARG A 75 -19.29 1.30 4.13
CA ARG A 75 -18.81 0.34 3.11
C ARG A 75 -17.31 0.46 2.90
N ILE A 76 -16.80 1.70 2.78
CA ILE A 76 -15.37 1.95 2.63
C ILE A 76 -14.64 1.52 3.91
N GLY A 77 -15.21 1.75 5.09
CA GLY A 77 -14.64 1.26 6.35
C GLY A 77 -14.41 -0.26 6.36
N ILE A 78 -15.39 -1.05 5.87
CA ILE A 78 -15.22 -2.51 5.75
C ILE A 78 -14.07 -2.86 4.79
N GLU A 79 -14.01 -2.21 3.63
CA GLU A 79 -12.91 -2.39 2.67
C GLU A 79 -11.53 -2.08 3.29
N LYS A 80 -11.43 -1.04 4.14
CA LYS A 80 -10.19 -0.71 4.85
C LYS A 80 -9.81 -1.76 5.89
N ILE A 81 -10.79 -2.36 6.57
CA ILE A 81 -10.53 -3.47 7.49
C ILE A 81 -10.07 -4.70 6.71
N ASP A 82 -10.71 -5.03 5.58
CA ASP A 82 -10.28 -6.13 4.73
C ASP A 82 -8.82 -5.96 4.29
N ARG A 83 -8.44 -4.73 3.90
CA ARG A 83 -7.05 -4.39 3.57
C ARG A 83 -6.12 -4.52 4.78
N LEU A 84 -6.51 -4.07 5.96
CA LEU A 84 -5.70 -4.22 7.18
C LEU A 84 -5.51 -5.68 7.60
N ASN A 85 -6.59 -6.46 7.63
CA ASN A 85 -6.59 -7.90 7.89
C ASN A 85 -5.73 -8.66 6.89
N TRP A 86 -5.54 -8.09 5.71
CA TRP A 86 -4.69 -8.65 4.70
C TRP A 86 -3.22 -8.18 4.88
N VAL A 87 -2.93 -6.88 5.09
CA VAL A 87 -1.54 -6.37 5.19
C VAL A 87 -0.83 -6.88 6.44
N ILE A 88 -1.52 -6.83 7.58
CA ILE A 88 -0.98 -7.18 8.89
C ILE A 88 -0.27 -8.56 8.90
N PRO A 89 -0.90 -9.67 8.46
CA PRO A 89 -0.25 -10.97 8.50
C PRO A 89 0.85 -11.19 7.43
N HIS A 90 1.03 -10.25 6.50
CA HIS A 90 1.99 -10.39 5.40
C HIS A 90 3.25 -9.54 5.53
N VAL A 91 3.28 -8.64 6.51
CA VAL A 91 4.52 -7.96 6.90
C VAL A 91 5.22 -8.81 7.95
N SER A 92 6.52 -9.04 7.78
CA SER A 92 7.35 -9.71 8.79
C SER A 92 7.67 -8.74 9.93
N TRP A 93 6.69 -8.51 10.81
CA TRP A 93 6.84 -7.56 11.91
C TRP A 93 7.92 -8.02 12.89
N PRO A 94 8.79 -7.09 13.33
CA PRO A 94 9.86 -7.40 14.28
C PRO A 94 9.31 -7.48 15.71
N GLU A 95 10.06 -8.11 16.63
CA GLU A 95 9.67 -8.36 18.03
C GLU A 95 9.21 -7.07 18.74
N GLU A 96 9.82 -5.93 18.42
CA GLU A 96 9.46 -4.62 18.96
C GLU A 96 8.02 -4.19 18.65
N MET A 97 7.45 -4.70 17.56
CA MET A 97 6.13 -4.35 17.03
C MET A 97 5.09 -5.46 17.14
N GLU A 98 5.51 -6.74 17.25
CA GLU A 98 4.62 -7.92 17.28
C GLU A 98 3.41 -7.71 18.19
N LYS A 99 3.64 -7.34 19.46
CA LYS A 99 2.55 -7.13 20.42
C LYS A 99 1.56 -6.04 19.98
N SER A 100 2.05 -4.91 19.49
CA SER A 100 1.18 -3.81 19.06
C SER A 100 0.37 -4.21 17.82
N ILE A 101 0.94 -5.03 16.95
CA ILE A 101 0.27 -5.57 15.76
C ILE A 101 -0.79 -6.61 16.14
N GLU A 102 -0.51 -7.53 17.07
CA GLU A 102 -1.50 -8.47 17.61
C GLU A 102 -2.70 -7.73 18.21
N GLN A 103 -2.43 -6.73 19.06
CA GLN A 103 -3.46 -5.89 19.65
C GLN A 103 -4.27 -5.14 18.60
N LEU A 104 -3.65 -4.72 17.50
CA LEU A 104 -4.34 -4.04 16.41
C LEU A 104 -5.28 -5.01 15.70
N ALA A 105 -4.80 -6.22 15.35
CA ALA A 105 -5.63 -7.24 14.73
C ALA A 105 -6.85 -7.61 15.61
N GLU A 106 -6.64 -7.78 16.91
CA GLU A 106 -7.74 -8.02 17.87
C GLU A 106 -8.72 -6.85 17.95
N ALA A 107 -8.25 -5.60 17.85
CA ALA A 107 -9.11 -4.41 17.90
C ALA A 107 -9.95 -4.21 16.62
N LEU A 108 -9.53 -4.78 15.49
CA LEU A 108 -10.26 -4.66 14.22
C LEU A 108 -11.51 -5.54 14.18
N GLU A 109 -11.50 -6.72 14.80
CA GLU A 109 -12.63 -7.68 14.76
C GLU A 109 -13.94 -7.07 15.31
N PRO A 110 -13.99 -6.45 16.52
CA PRO A 110 -15.22 -5.81 17.01
C PRO A 110 -15.70 -4.64 16.14
N LEU A 111 -14.78 -3.92 15.49
CA LEU A 111 -15.13 -2.83 14.59
C LEU A 111 -15.74 -3.37 13.29
N GLU A 112 -15.17 -4.45 12.74
CA GLU A 112 -15.68 -5.14 11.56
C GLU A 112 -17.10 -5.66 11.80
N ASP A 113 -17.31 -6.32 12.95
CA ASP A 113 -18.62 -6.81 13.36
C ASP A 113 -19.64 -5.68 13.48
N ALA A 114 -19.26 -4.55 14.11
CA ALA A 114 -20.14 -3.40 14.24
C ALA A 114 -20.50 -2.76 12.89
N LEU A 115 -19.52 -2.62 11.98
CA LEU A 115 -19.75 -2.12 10.63
C LEU A 115 -20.67 -3.07 9.84
N LYS A 116 -20.45 -4.38 9.92
CA LYS A 116 -21.31 -5.38 9.25
C LYS A 116 -22.73 -5.38 9.82
N ALA A 117 -22.87 -5.22 11.13
CA ALA A 117 -24.15 -5.15 11.83
C ALA A 117 -24.91 -3.81 11.69
N GLU A 118 -24.30 -2.82 11.02
CA GLU A 118 -24.87 -1.46 10.91
C GLU A 118 -25.06 -0.76 12.28
N ASP A 119 -24.27 -1.15 13.28
CA ASP A 119 -24.29 -0.55 14.61
C ASP A 119 -23.27 0.59 14.69
N LEU A 120 -23.73 1.81 14.40
CA LEU A 120 -22.90 3.01 14.45
C LEU A 120 -22.35 3.29 15.85
N ALA A 121 -23.10 2.98 16.92
CA ALA A 121 -22.65 3.25 18.28
C ALA A 121 -21.48 2.31 18.64
N ALA A 122 -21.64 1.00 18.39
CA ALA A 122 -20.59 0.02 18.58
C ALA A 122 -19.37 0.31 17.69
N ALA A 123 -19.57 0.73 16.44
CA ALA A 123 -18.48 1.07 15.53
C ALA A 123 -17.68 2.28 16.03
N LYS A 124 -18.33 3.29 16.60
CA LYS A 124 -17.65 4.45 17.21
C LYS A 124 -16.82 4.07 18.42
N ASP A 125 -17.34 3.20 19.28
CA ASP A 125 -16.61 2.72 20.45
C ASP A 125 -15.39 1.88 20.00
N ALA A 126 -15.59 0.94 19.08
CA ALA A 126 -14.54 0.08 18.56
C ALA A 126 -13.46 0.87 17.79
N VAL A 127 -13.83 1.85 16.95
CA VAL A 127 -12.85 2.67 16.21
C VAL A 127 -12.01 3.56 17.14
N SER A 128 -12.54 3.94 18.31
CA SER A 128 -11.76 4.62 19.34
C SER A 128 -10.69 3.72 19.94
N VAL A 129 -10.99 2.42 20.12
CA VAL A 129 -10.00 1.42 20.57
C VAL A 129 -8.92 1.23 19.52
N VAL A 130 -9.30 1.05 18.24
CA VAL A 130 -8.35 0.98 17.12
C VAL A 130 -7.45 2.21 17.09
N GLY A 131 -7.99 3.42 17.31
CA GLY A 131 -7.20 4.64 17.40
C GLY A 131 -6.17 4.64 18.54
N SER A 132 -6.52 4.09 19.71
CA SER A 132 -5.59 3.96 20.84
C SER A 132 -4.48 2.94 20.55
N VAL A 133 -4.83 1.78 19.99
CA VAL A 133 -3.83 0.75 19.66
C VAL A 133 -2.91 1.21 18.54
N SER A 134 -3.45 1.93 17.54
CA SER A 134 -2.65 2.56 16.48
C SER A 134 -1.64 3.56 17.04
N HIS A 135 -1.99 4.30 18.09
CA HIS A 135 -1.06 5.21 18.77
C HIS A 135 0.08 4.43 19.45
N ASP A 136 -0.23 3.31 20.11
CA ASP A 136 0.80 2.45 20.72
C ASP A 136 1.69 1.78 19.66
N LEU A 137 1.13 1.47 18.47
CA LEU A 137 1.89 1.00 17.31
C LEU A 137 2.84 2.08 16.79
N THR A 138 2.43 3.36 16.75
CA THR A 138 3.31 4.47 16.38
C THR A 138 4.54 4.55 17.31
N HIS A 139 4.36 4.37 18.62
CA HIS A 139 5.49 4.30 19.56
C HIS A 139 6.35 3.05 19.35
N ALA A 140 5.75 1.90 19.06
CA ALA A 140 6.49 0.69 18.72
C ALA A 140 7.38 0.90 17.48
N PHE A 141 6.83 1.61 16.49
CA PHE A 141 7.51 1.91 15.25
C PHE A 141 8.67 2.89 15.45
N TYR A 142 8.38 4.14 15.85
CA TYR A 142 9.41 5.19 15.89
C TYR A 142 10.39 5.02 17.07
N ASP A 143 9.88 4.76 18.28
CA ASP A 143 10.74 4.79 19.48
C ASP A 143 11.54 3.49 19.67
N ARG A 144 11.09 2.37 19.07
CA ARG A 144 11.75 1.06 19.23
C ARG A 144 12.36 0.56 17.92
N TRP A 145 11.55 0.37 16.88
CA TRP A 145 12.04 -0.24 15.65
C TRP A 145 12.93 0.70 14.83
N VAL A 146 12.48 1.92 14.52
CA VAL A 146 13.30 2.91 13.78
C VAL A 146 14.62 3.17 14.51
N ALA A 147 14.60 3.21 15.85
CA ALA A 147 15.81 3.32 16.66
C ALA A 147 16.75 2.10 16.55
N SER A 148 16.22 0.90 16.25
CA SER A 148 17.01 -0.33 16.12
C SER A 148 17.72 -0.50 14.78
N ILE A 149 17.24 0.15 13.71
CA ILE A 149 17.79 0.03 12.35
C ILE A 149 18.89 1.06 12.03
N GLU A 150 19.45 1.70 13.07
CA GLU A 150 20.41 2.81 12.95
C GLU A 150 21.56 2.46 11.98
N GLY A 151 21.63 3.19 10.86
CA GLY A 151 22.70 3.05 9.87
C GLY A 151 22.50 1.96 8.81
N GLN A 152 21.34 1.31 8.74
CA GLN A 152 21.00 0.41 7.64
C GLN A 152 20.52 1.20 6.40
N ALA A 153 21.12 0.91 5.24
CA ALA A 153 20.89 1.62 3.98
C ALA A 153 20.41 0.65 2.88
N SER A 154 19.14 0.26 2.92
CA SER A 154 18.51 -0.37 1.74
C SER A 154 17.81 0.70 0.90
N ALA A 155 17.68 0.45 -0.41
CA ALA A 155 16.96 1.35 -1.30
C ALA A 155 15.48 1.48 -0.87
N ALA A 156 14.85 0.37 -0.49
CA ALA A 156 13.46 0.39 -0.07
C ALA A 156 13.23 1.05 1.30
N THR A 157 14.16 0.93 2.26
CA THR A 157 14.12 1.69 3.52
C THR A 157 14.26 3.19 3.24
N THR A 158 15.13 3.59 2.31
CA THR A 158 15.28 5.00 1.90
C THR A 158 13.99 5.56 1.29
N HIS A 159 13.32 4.79 0.43
CA HIS A 159 12.04 5.21 -0.17
C HIS A 159 10.92 5.30 0.85
N ALA A 160 10.77 4.29 1.71
CA ALA A 160 9.77 4.34 2.77
C ALA A 160 10.01 5.51 3.73
N ALA A 161 11.26 5.76 4.12
CA ALA A 161 11.63 6.92 4.93
C ALA A 161 11.35 8.25 4.24
N TYR A 162 11.60 8.35 2.93
CA TYR A 162 11.23 9.54 2.15
C TYR A 162 9.71 9.79 2.19
N LEU A 163 8.89 8.75 1.99
CA LEU A 163 7.43 8.85 2.07
C LEU A 163 6.97 9.25 3.47
N ASP A 164 7.56 8.67 4.51
CA ASP A 164 7.29 9.00 5.92
C ASP A 164 7.58 10.48 6.22
N VAL A 165 8.78 10.95 5.85
CA VAL A 165 9.21 12.34 6.04
C VAL A 165 8.29 13.31 5.30
N THR A 166 8.02 13.07 4.01
CA THR A 166 7.20 13.98 3.21
C THR A 166 5.73 13.99 3.63
N THR A 167 5.19 12.84 4.06
CA THR A 167 3.83 12.74 4.61
C THR A 167 3.69 13.51 5.92
N ASN A 168 4.64 13.36 6.85
CA ASN A 168 4.61 14.11 8.11
C ASN A 168 4.75 15.62 7.89
N ILE A 169 5.55 16.06 6.92
CA ILE A 169 5.65 17.49 6.56
C ILE A 169 4.32 18.00 5.96
N SER A 170 3.68 17.21 5.10
CA SER A 170 2.39 17.57 4.52
C SER A 170 1.30 17.71 5.60
N ASP A 171 1.23 16.74 6.52
CA ASP A 171 0.30 16.77 7.64
C ASP A 171 0.60 17.95 8.58
N LEU A 172 1.86 18.18 8.93
CA LEU A 172 2.30 19.33 9.73
C LEU A 172 1.79 20.67 9.16
N ARG A 173 1.89 20.86 7.83
CA ARG A 173 1.37 22.05 7.14
C ARG A 173 -0.15 22.15 7.25
N SER A 174 -0.86 21.03 7.06
CA SER A 174 -2.31 20.96 7.21
C SER A 174 -2.76 21.31 8.64
N GLN A 175 -2.08 20.74 9.65
CA GLN A 175 -2.38 20.98 11.05
C GLN A 175 -2.10 22.43 11.49
N LEU A 176 -1.07 23.07 10.92
CA LEU A 176 -0.85 24.49 11.15
C LEU A 176 -2.00 25.34 10.57
N GLY A 177 -2.50 24.97 9.40
CA GLY A 177 -3.69 25.59 8.81
C GLY A 177 -4.95 25.42 9.68
N ASN A 178 -5.10 24.25 10.32
CA ASN A 178 -6.19 24.01 11.29
C ASN A 178 -6.03 24.88 12.55
N TRP A 179 -4.81 25.01 13.06
CA TRP A 179 -4.54 25.87 14.22
C TRP A 179 -4.80 27.35 13.91
N GLU A 180 -4.42 27.82 12.72
CA GLU A 180 -4.77 29.16 12.24
C GLU A 180 -6.29 29.41 12.21
N GLN A 181 -7.08 28.38 11.93
CA GLN A 181 -8.54 28.42 11.93
C GLN A 181 -9.17 28.28 13.33
N GLY A 182 -8.35 28.23 14.39
CA GLY A 182 -8.78 28.16 15.79
C GLY A 182 -8.93 26.74 16.34
N ASN A 183 -8.47 25.71 15.64
CA ASN A 183 -8.41 24.36 16.17
C ASN A 183 -7.08 24.12 16.90
N ASP A 184 -7.07 24.33 18.22
CA ASP A 184 -5.88 24.17 19.07
C ASP A 184 -5.25 22.76 19.02
N SER A 185 -6.00 21.73 18.61
CA SER A 185 -5.43 20.40 18.42
C SER A 185 -4.40 20.36 17.29
N GLY A 186 -4.54 21.23 16.27
CA GLY A 186 -3.59 21.32 15.16
C GLY A 186 -2.17 21.64 15.63
N ARG A 187 -2.02 22.51 16.63
CA ARG A 187 -0.71 22.81 17.24
C ARG A 187 -0.08 21.58 17.90
N ARG A 188 -0.86 20.88 18.73
CA ARG A 188 -0.38 19.70 19.47
C ARG A 188 0.02 18.58 18.50
N ILE A 189 -0.80 18.32 17.48
CA ILE A 189 -0.51 17.33 16.45
C ILE A 189 0.73 17.78 15.65
N GLY A 190 0.88 19.07 15.34
CA GLY A 190 2.07 19.59 14.68
C GLY A 190 3.37 19.29 15.44
N ILE A 191 3.38 19.45 16.77
CA ILE A 191 4.55 19.07 17.60
C ILE A 191 4.83 17.57 17.49
N GLU A 192 3.80 16.73 17.57
CA GLU A 192 3.93 15.28 17.40
C GLU A 192 4.53 14.90 16.03
N LYS A 193 4.17 15.61 14.94
CA LYS A 193 4.76 15.38 13.61
C LYS A 193 6.24 15.75 13.57
N ILE A 194 6.64 16.81 14.26
CA ILE A 194 8.06 17.17 14.39
C ILE A 194 8.81 16.10 15.18
N ASP A 195 8.24 15.59 16.27
CA ASP A 195 8.85 14.51 17.06
C ASP A 195 9.12 13.26 16.20
N ARG A 196 8.15 12.87 15.34
CA ARG A 196 8.33 11.76 14.39
C ARG A 196 9.45 12.03 13.38
N LEU A 197 9.51 13.24 12.83
CA LEU A 197 10.58 13.63 11.90
C LEU A 197 11.96 13.58 12.58
N ASN A 198 12.05 14.03 13.84
CA ASN A 198 13.26 13.96 14.65
C ASN A 198 13.67 12.52 15.01
N TRP A 199 12.76 11.54 14.91
CA TRP A 199 13.11 10.12 14.99
C TRP A 199 13.59 9.57 13.64
N VAL A 200 12.86 9.79 12.55
CA VAL A 200 13.21 9.18 11.25
C VAL A 200 14.51 9.73 10.67
N ILE A 201 14.65 11.05 10.67
CA ILE A 201 15.77 11.73 9.99
C ILE A 201 17.14 11.23 10.45
N PRO A 202 17.46 11.17 11.76
CA PRO A 202 18.79 10.75 12.19
C PRO A 202 19.05 9.23 12.15
N HIS A 203 18.01 8.39 12.14
CA HIS A 203 18.19 6.93 12.22
C HIS A 203 18.25 6.24 10.86
N VAL A 204 17.76 6.90 9.80
CA VAL A 204 17.86 6.40 8.43
C VAL A 204 19.18 6.83 7.80
N SER A 205 19.86 5.90 7.14
CA SER A 205 21.06 6.22 6.37
C SER A 205 20.69 6.83 5.03
N TRP A 206 20.71 8.17 4.94
CA TRP A 206 20.37 8.89 3.72
C TRP A 206 21.51 8.85 2.69
N PRO A 207 21.18 8.72 1.39
CA PRO A 207 22.16 8.74 0.31
C PRO A 207 22.74 10.15 0.10
N GLU A 208 23.96 10.24 -0.44
CA GLU A 208 24.69 11.51 -0.68
C GLU A 208 23.85 12.52 -1.47
N GLU A 209 23.04 12.04 -2.42
CA GLU A 209 22.18 12.89 -3.24
C GLU A 209 21.11 13.63 -2.42
N MET A 210 20.72 13.11 -1.25
CA MET A 210 19.66 13.65 -0.38
C MET A 210 20.20 14.27 0.91
N GLU A 211 21.42 13.89 1.34
CA GLU A 211 22.04 14.27 2.61
C GLU A 211 21.89 15.77 2.92
N LYS A 212 22.26 16.64 1.96
CA LYS A 212 22.12 18.09 2.14
C LYS A 212 20.69 18.54 2.46
N SER A 213 19.70 18.04 1.73
CA SER A 213 18.30 18.44 1.94
C SER A 213 17.78 17.91 3.29
N ILE A 214 18.26 16.74 3.71
CA ILE A 214 17.93 16.16 5.01
C ILE A 214 18.55 16.94 6.16
N GLU A 215 19.83 17.33 6.07
CA GLU A 215 20.50 18.19 7.05
C GLU A 215 19.78 19.53 7.20
N GLN A 216 19.47 20.18 6.07
CA GLN A 216 18.72 21.44 6.06
C GLN A 216 17.34 21.28 6.68
N LEU A 217 16.67 20.15 6.42
CA LEU A 217 15.37 19.85 7.00
C LEU A 217 15.48 19.71 8.52
N ALA A 218 16.44 18.93 9.02
CA ALA A 218 16.67 18.75 10.46
C ALA A 218 16.89 20.10 11.16
N GLU A 219 17.75 20.96 10.60
CA GLU A 219 18.01 22.30 11.15
C GLU A 219 16.77 23.20 11.14
N ALA A 220 15.89 23.05 10.13
CA ALA A 220 14.68 23.86 9.99
C ALA A 220 13.54 23.43 10.94
N LEU A 221 13.59 22.22 11.51
CA LEU A 221 12.58 21.73 12.45
C LEU A 221 12.69 22.42 13.82
N ASP A 222 13.90 22.70 14.31
CA ASP A 222 14.15 23.37 15.60
C ASP A 222 13.40 24.71 15.75
N PRO A 223 13.53 25.69 14.84
CA PRO A 223 12.82 26.96 14.97
C PRO A 223 11.30 26.80 14.85
N LEU A 224 10.82 25.84 14.05
CA LEU A 224 9.39 25.56 13.92
C LEU A 224 8.84 24.97 15.22
N GLU A 225 9.53 24.01 15.82
CA GLU A 225 9.15 23.40 17.08
C GLU A 225 9.12 24.45 18.21
N ALA A 226 10.14 25.30 18.27
CA ALA A 226 10.22 26.40 19.23
C ALA A 226 9.03 27.36 19.08
N ALA A 227 8.63 27.70 17.84
CA ALA A 227 7.47 28.54 17.59
C ALA A 227 6.15 27.88 18.01
N LEU A 228 5.96 26.58 17.71
CA LEU A 228 4.77 25.83 18.15
C LEU A 228 4.68 25.75 19.67
N LYS A 229 5.80 25.49 20.37
CA LYS A 229 5.87 25.45 21.84
C LYS A 229 5.64 26.82 22.48
N ALA A 230 6.07 27.89 21.82
CA ALA A 230 5.83 29.27 22.24
C ALA A 230 4.42 29.78 21.91
N GLU A 231 3.60 28.98 21.21
CA GLU A 231 2.29 29.36 20.70
C GLU A 231 2.35 30.59 19.76
N ASP A 232 3.48 30.79 19.09
CA ASP A 232 3.69 31.87 18.12
C ASP A 232 3.30 31.41 16.71
N LEU A 233 2.04 31.63 16.34
CA LEU A 233 1.50 31.24 15.03
C LEU A 233 2.23 31.93 13.87
N ALA A 234 2.66 33.18 14.04
CA ALA A 234 3.32 33.93 12.96
C ALA A 234 4.71 33.35 12.67
N ALA A 235 5.51 33.12 13.72
CA ALA A 235 6.80 32.46 13.59
C ALA A 235 6.66 31.02 13.07
N ALA A 236 5.65 30.27 13.54
CA ALA A 236 5.40 28.92 13.05
C ALA A 236 5.06 28.89 11.55
N LYS A 237 4.29 29.87 11.06
CA LYS A 237 3.96 29.98 9.63
C LYS A 237 5.17 30.30 8.76
N GLU A 238 6.06 31.17 9.24
CA GLU A 238 7.33 31.46 8.56
C GLU A 238 8.22 30.21 8.51
N ALA A 239 8.41 29.56 9.65
CA ALA A 239 9.26 28.38 9.76
C ALA A 239 8.71 27.21 8.93
N VAL A 240 7.40 26.94 8.92
CA VAL A 240 6.83 25.86 8.11
C VAL A 240 6.94 26.14 6.61
N SER A 241 6.96 27.41 6.19
CA SER A 241 7.18 27.77 4.79
C SER A 241 8.60 27.41 4.35
N ILE A 242 9.59 27.56 5.24
CA ILE A 242 10.98 27.16 4.99
C ILE A 242 11.04 25.63 4.89
N VAL A 243 10.47 24.90 5.86
CA VAL A 243 10.36 23.43 5.83
C VAL A 243 9.71 22.94 4.54
N GLY A 244 8.63 23.61 4.10
CA GLY A 244 7.94 23.28 2.85
C GLY A 244 8.82 23.47 1.61
N SER A 245 9.65 24.52 1.57
CA SER A 245 10.62 24.73 0.47
C SER A 245 11.71 23.66 0.46
N ILE A 246 12.23 23.29 1.64
CA ILE A 246 13.26 22.25 1.74
C ILE A 246 12.68 20.88 1.35
N SER A 247 11.45 20.58 1.73
CA SER A 247 10.72 19.36 1.34
C SER A 247 10.53 19.25 -0.19
N HIS A 248 10.31 20.39 -0.85
CA HIS A 248 10.28 20.46 -2.32
C HIS A 248 11.66 20.14 -2.91
N ASP A 249 12.74 20.70 -2.37
CA ASP A 249 14.10 20.38 -2.84
C ASP A 249 14.50 18.93 -2.56
N LEU A 250 14.05 18.37 -1.43
CA LEU A 250 14.20 16.96 -1.08
C LEU A 250 13.48 16.05 -2.09
N THR A 251 12.32 16.48 -2.58
CA THR A 251 11.61 15.77 -3.65
C THR A 251 12.47 15.68 -4.92
N HIS A 252 13.07 16.78 -5.37
CA HIS A 252 14.00 16.72 -6.51
C HIS A 252 15.25 15.89 -6.22
N ALA A 253 15.75 15.92 -4.98
CA ALA A 253 16.84 15.05 -4.55
C ALA A 253 16.49 13.57 -4.68
N PHE A 254 15.28 13.20 -4.28
CA PHE A 254 14.80 11.84 -4.27
C PHE A 254 14.55 11.30 -5.69
N TYR A 255 13.70 11.95 -6.49
CA TYR A 255 13.32 11.45 -7.82
C TYR A 255 14.44 11.66 -8.84
N ASP A 256 14.88 12.91 -9.01
CA ASP A 256 15.73 13.28 -10.15
C ASP A 256 17.19 12.86 -9.98
N ARG A 257 17.65 12.69 -8.74
CA ARG A 257 19.04 12.35 -8.44
C ARG A 257 19.18 10.93 -7.92
N TRP A 258 18.57 10.62 -6.78
CA TRP A 258 18.79 9.35 -6.11
C TRP A 258 18.11 8.16 -6.82
N MET A 259 16.80 8.22 -7.09
CA MET A 259 16.11 7.11 -7.74
C MET A 259 16.66 6.85 -9.16
N ALA A 260 16.98 7.90 -9.89
CA ALA A 260 17.69 7.78 -11.17
C ALA A 260 19.07 7.10 -11.04
N SER A 261 19.76 7.26 -9.90
CA SER A 261 21.07 6.64 -9.67
C SER A 261 20.97 5.15 -9.31
N ILE A 262 19.97 4.73 -8.53
CA ILE A 262 19.76 3.30 -8.18
C ILE A 262 19.17 2.47 -9.33
N GLU A 263 18.34 3.07 -10.19
CA GLU A 263 17.83 2.40 -11.40
C GLU A 263 19.01 1.97 -12.29
N ALA A 264 19.98 2.87 -12.49
CA ALA A 264 21.20 2.59 -13.24
C ALA A 264 22.06 1.47 -12.61
N ARG A 265 21.87 1.17 -11.31
CA ARG A 265 22.56 0.10 -10.58
C ARG A 265 21.78 -1.22 -10.50
N GLY A 266 20.49 -1.23 -10.87
CA GLY A 266 19.63 -2.43 -10.81
C GLY A 266 19.20 -2.83 -9.40
N GLU A 267 19.19 -1.88 -8.45
CA GLU A 267 18.87 -2.10 -7.02
C GLU A 267 17.38 -1.84 -6.70
N ALA A 268 16.49 -1.99 -7.69
CA ALA A 268 15.11 -1.49 -7.67
C ALA A 268 14.07 -2.39 -6.96
N ASP A 269 14.47 -3.19 -5.96
CA ASP A 269 13.52 -3.96 -5.15
C ASP A 269 12.82 -3.04 -4.14
N MET A 270 11.87 -2.25 -4.65
CA MET A 270 11.16 -1.19 -3.94
C MET A 270 9.65 -1.33 -4.12
N VAL A 271 9.17 -2.55 -4.40
CA VAL A 271 7.79 -2.79 -4.86
C VAL A 271 6.74 -2.25 -3.88
N HIS A 272 6.93 -2.44 -2.56
CA HIS A 272 5.97 -1.96 -1.55
C HIS A 272 5.97 -0.43 -1.45
N ALA A 273 7.13 0.20 -1.21
CA ALA A 273 7.21 1.67 -1.13
C ALA A 273 6.80 2.33 -2.46
N GLY A 274 7.16 1.72 -3.59
CA GLY A 274 6.74 2.12 -4.92
C GLY A 274 5.22 2.03 -5.13
N TYR A 275 4.58 0.95 -4.66
CA TYR A 275 3.12 0.83 -4.69
C TYR A 275 2.43 1.94 -3.90
N LEU A 276 2.94 2.26 -2.70
CA LEU A 276 2.42 3.35 -1.87
C LEU A 276 2.58 4.70 -2.59
N ASP A 277 3.77 4.97 -3.13
CA ASP A 277 4.05 6.22 -3.85
C ASP A 277 3.16 6.39 -5.08
N VAL A 278 3.02 5.35 -5.91
CA VAL A 278 2.10 5.37 -7.06
C VAL A 278 0.65 5.59 -6.61
N SER A 279 0.20 4.87 -5.58
CA SER A 279 -1.17 4.98 -5.06
C SER A 279 -1.47 6.38 -4.53
N ASP A 280 -0.52 6.97 -3.79
CA ASP A 280 -0.66 8.30 -3.22
C ASP A 280 -0.71 9.39 -4.30
N ASN A 281 0.15 9.30 -5.33
CA ASN A 281 0.11 10.25 -6.43
C ASN A 281 -1.17 10.11 -7.28
N ILE A 282 -1.73 8.91 -7.44
CA ILE A 282 -3.04 8.72 -8.08
C ILE A 282 -4.16 9.37 -7.25
N ASN A 283 -4.15 9.16 -5.94
CA ASN A 283 -5.15 9.74 -5.05
C ASN A 283 -5.06 11.28 -5.03
N ASP A 284 -3.85 11.83 -4.98
CA ASP A 284 -3.63 13.28 -5.06
C ASP A 284 -4.07 13.82 -6.41
N LEU A 285 -3.68 13.20 -7.53
CA LEU A 285 -4.16 13.58 -8.87
C LEU A 285 -5.69 13.70 -8.95
N ARG A 286 -6.40 12.70 -8.43
CA ARG A 286 -7.87 12.70 -8.38
C ARG A 286 -8.40 13.84 -7.52
N ALA A 287 -7.83 14.05 -6.34
CA ALA A 287 -8.21 15.14 -5.45
C ALA A 287 -7.97 16.51 -6.11
N GLN A 288 -6.85 16.70 -6.81
CA GLN A 288 -6.51 17.96 -7.47
C GLN A 288 -7.41 18.27 -8.67
N ILE A 289 -7.83 17.25 -9.43
CA ILE A 289 -8.88 17.43 -10.46
C ILE A 289 -10.21 17.84 -9.81
N GLY A 290 -10.56 17.25 -8.68
CA GLY A 290 -11.74 17.66 -7.89
C GLY A 290 -11.63 19.10 -7.35
N ASN A 291 -10.44 19.53 -6.93
CA ASN A 291 -10.19 20.92 -6.53
C ASN A 291 -10.32 21.89 -7.71
N TRP A 292 -9.82 21.49 -8.89
CA TRP A 292 -9.97 22.28 -10.11
C TRP A 292 -11.44 22.43 -10.52
N GLU A 293 -12.24 21.36 -10.39
CA GLU A 293 -13.70 21.42 -10.58
C GLU A 293 -14.38 22.44 -9.64
N GLN A 294 -13.86 22.58 -8.42
CA GLN A 294 -14.37 23.55 -7.43
C GLN A 294 -13.85 24.98 -7.66
N GLY A 295 -13.12 25.23 -8.76
CA GLY A 295 -12.62 26.55 -9.14
C GLY A 295 -11.23 26.89 -8.56
N ASN A 296 -10.52 25.92 -7.98
CA ASN A 296 -9.13 26.11 -7.57
C ASN A 296 -8.18 25.79 -8.73
N ASP A 297 -7.76 26.81 -9.48
CA ASP A 297 -6.87 26.68 -10.64
C ASP A 297 -5.52 26.04 -10.33
N SER A 298 -5.06 26.07 -9.07
CA SER A 298 -3.84 25.38 -8.67
C SER A 298 -3.98 23.85 -8.78
N GLY A 299 -5.20 23.31 -8.64
CA GLY A 299 -5.47 21.88 -8.77
C GLY A 299 -5.05 21.34 -10.13
N ARG A 300 -5.30 22.07 -11.21
CA ARG A 300 -4.82 21.67 -12.56
C ARG A 300 -3.30 21.58 -12.61
N ARG A 301 -2.59 22.63 -12.15
CA ARG A 301 -1.13 22.69 -12.19
C ARG A 301 -0.51 21.54 -11.40
N ILE A 302 -1.01 21.29 -10.19
CA ILE A 302 -0.54 20.20 -9.35
C ILE A 302 -0.90 18.86 -9.99
N GLY A 303 -2.08 18.71 -10.60
CA GLY A 303 -2.45 17.52 -11.35
C GLY A 303 -1.45 17.16 -12.45
N ILE A 304 -0.94 18.15 -13.20
CA ILE A 304 0.12 17.93 -14.21
C ILE A 304 1.40 17.43 -13.56
N GLU A 305 1.83 18.03 -12.45
CA GLU A 305 3.00 17.58 -11.68
C GLU A 305 2.84 16.12 -11.22
N LYS A 306 1.65 15.71 -10.77
CA LYS A 306 1.37 14.32 -10.37
C LYS A 306 1.43 13.35 -11.55
N ILE A 307 0.94 13.74 -12.72
CA ILE A 307 1.08 12.95 -13.95
C ILE A 307 2.56 12.78 -14.30
N ASP A 308 3.33 13.86 -14.32
CA ASP A 308 4.76 13.82 -14.66
C ASP A 308 5.51 12.88 -13.69
N ARG A 309 5.19 12.95 -12.39
CA ARG A 309 5.76 12.05 -11.38
C ARG A 309 5.33 10.60 -11.58
N LEU A 310 4.06 10.33 -11.87
CA LEU A 310 3.58 8.96 -12.13
C LEU A 310 4.24 8.36 -13.37
N GLY A 311 4.34 9.13 -14.46
CA GLY A 311 5.01 8.70 -15.70
C GLY A 311 6.52 8.48 -15.52
N TRP A 312 7.12 9.12 -14.51
CA TRP A 312 8.49 8.81 -14.09
C TRP A 312 8.53 7.55 -13.21
N LEU A 313 7.70 7.45 -12.17
CA LEU A 313 7.72 6.34 -11.20
C LEU A 313 7.47 4.97 -11.83
N THR A 314 6.44 4.85 -12.65
CA THR A 314 5.98 3.55 -13.16
C THR A 314 7.05 2.78 -13.92
N PRO A 315 7.87 3.37 -14.82
CA PRO A 315 8.95 2.64 -15.48
C PRO A 315 10.22 2.43 -14.62
N HIS A 316 10.44 3.20 -13.55
CA HIS A 316 11.69 3.15 -12.76
C HIS A 316 11.62 2.20 -11.55
N ILE A 317 10.48 1.56 -11.31
CA ILE A 317 10.32 0.49 -10.32
C ILE A 317 10.34 -0.86 -11.04
N ALA A 318 11.11 -1.82 -10.53
CA ALA A 318 11.15 -3.17 -11.06
C ALA A 318 9.90 -3.95 -10.63
N TRP A 319 8.77 -3.67 -11.28
CA TRP A 319 7.51 -4.31 -10.95
C TRP A 319 7.56 -5.82 -11.22
N PRO A 320 7.01 -6.62 -10.30
CA PRO A 320 6.92 -8.06 -10.47
C PRO A 320 5.87 -8.39 -11.54
N HIS A 321 5.93 -9.60 -12.09
CA HIS A 321 5.10 -10.01 -13.24
C HIS A 321 3.60 -9.87 -12.95
N GLU A 322 3.19 -10.07 -11.70
CA GLU A 322 1.81 -10.01 -11.23
C GLU A 322 1.22 -8.60 -11.38
N MET A 323 2.08 -7.58 -11.35
CA MET A 323 1.73 -6.15 -11.41
C MET A 323 2.03 -5.51 -12.77
N GLU A 324 2.94 -6.09 -13.56
CA GLU A 324 3.43 -5.55 -14.84
C GLU A 324 2.28 -5.15 -15.79
N SER A 325 1.27 -6.01 -15.95
CA SER A 325 0.11 -5.72 -16.80
C SER A 325 -0.69 -4.52 -16.28
N THR A 326 -0.92 -4.42 -14.98
CA THR A 326 -1.73 -3.35 -14.39
C THR A 326 -1.00 -2.02 -14.44
N ILE A 327 0.32 -2.03 -14.22
CA ILE A 327 1.18 -0.84 -14.38
C ILE A 327 1.19 -0.36 -15.84
N GLY A 328 1.26 -1.28 -16.81
CA GLY A 328 1.15 -0.91 -18.23
C GLY A 328 -0.21 -0.28 -18.58
N GLN A 329 -1.30 -0.79 -18.00
CA GLN A 329 -2.62 -0.19 -18.17
C GLN A 329 -2.71 1.20 -17.53
N LEU A 330 -2.07 1.38 -16.36
CA LEU A 330 -1.99 2.68 -15.69
C LEU A 330 -1.26 3.70 -16.57
N ASP A 331 -0.10 3.37 -17.13
CA ASP A 331 0.66 4.25 -18.03
C ASP A 331 -0.19 4.73 -19.22
N GLU A 332 -0.89 3.81 -19.88
CA GLU A 332 -1.79 4.16 -20.99
C GLU A 332 -2.98 5.02 -20.55
N ALA A 333 -3.51 4.80 -19.35
CA ALA A 333 -4.64 5.56 -18.82
C ALA A 333 -4.26 6.98 -18.36
N LEU A 334 -2.99 7.24 -18.02
CA LEU A 334 -2.52 8.57 -17.64
C LEU A 334 -2.41 9.54 -18.83
N LYS A 335 -2.08 9.04 -20.03
CA LYS A 335 -1.94 9.83 -21.28
C LYS A 335 -3.17 10.70 -21.60
N PRO A 336 -4.42 10.17 -21.60
CA PRO A 336 -5.59 11.02 -21.83
C PRO A 336 -5.85 12.02 -20.70
N VAL A 337 -5.48 11.71 -19.44
CA VAL A 337 -5.60 12.67 -18.33
C VAL A 337 -4.64 13.84 -18.55
N GLU A 338 -3.39 13.54 -18.91
CA GLU A 338 -2.37 14.55 -19.24
C GLU A 338 -2.83 15.47 -20.38
N ALA A 339 -3.34 14.87 -21.46
CA ALA A 339 -3.83 15.60 -22.61
C ALA A 339 -4.98 16.55 -22.23
N ALA A 340 -5.94 16.07 -21.41
CA ALA A 340 -7.06 16.87 -20.94
C ALA A 340 -6.61 18.02 -20.02
N LEU A 341 -5.71 17.75 -19.06
CA LEU A 341 -5.13 18.77 -18.19
C LEU A 341 -4.38 19.83 -19.01
N LYS A 342 -3.58 19.44 -20.00
CA LYS A 342 -2.87 20.38 -20.88
C LYS A 342 -3.83 21.19 -21.75
N ALA A 343 -4.93 20.59 -22.20
CA ALA A 343 -5.97 21.25 -22.99
C ALA A 343 -6.94 22.13 -22.17
N GLU A 344 -6.83 22.14 -20.83
CA GLU A 344 -7.77 22.83 -19.93
C GLU A 344 -9.21 22.31 -20.06
N ASP A 345 -9.35 21.03 -20.43
CA ASP A 345 -10.65 20.36 -20.57
C ASP A 345 -10.97 19.57 -19.29
N LEU A 346 -11.75 20.20 -18.40
CA LEU A 346 -12.12 19.59 -17.11
C LEU A 346 -13.00 18.35 -17.27
N ASP A 347 -13.95 18.35 -18.20
CA ASP A 347 -14.88 17.23 -18.39
C ASP A 347 -14.12 16.00 -18.92
N ALA A 348 -13.23 16.20 -19.90
CA ALA A 348 -12.36 15.15 -20.39
C ALA A 348 -11.40 14.64 -19.29
N ALA A 349 -10.87 15.54 -18.45
CA ALA A 349 -9.98 15.15 -17.34
C ALA A 349 -10.71 14.28 -16.31
N LYS A 350 -11.95 14.64 -15.96
CA LYS A 350 -12.80 13.87 -15.03
C LYS A 350 -13.16 12.50 -15.59
N GLU A 351 -13.52 12.42 -16.88
CA GLU A 351 -13.80 11.13 -17.53
C GLU A 351 -12.54 10.26 -17.55
N ALA A 352 -11.39 10.82 -17.97
CA ALA A 352 -10.14 10.09 -18.07
C ALA A 352 -9.65 9.60 -16.69
N VAL A 353 -9.68 10.45 -15.66
CA VAL A 353 -9.20 10.07 -14.32
C VAL A 353 -10.09 9.02 -13.64
N SER A 354 -11.36 8.89 -14.03
CA SER A 354 -12.23 7.82 -13.53
C SER A 354 -11.69 6.43 -13.88
N LYS A 355 -11.09 6.27 -15.07
CA LYS A 355 -10.46 5.01 -15.51
C LYS A 355 -9.20 4.71 -14.71
N VAL A 356 -8.40 5.74 -14.40
CA VAL A 356 -7.23 5.63 -13.50
C VAL A 356 -7.67 5.16 -12.12
N GLY A 357 -8.82 5.62 -11.62
CA GLY A 357 -9.40 5.15 -10.36
C GLY A 357 -9.70 3.64 -10.36
N THR A 358 -10.28 3.11 -11.44
CA THR A 358 -10.51 1.66 -11.58
C THR A 358 -9.20 0.87 -11.64
N ILE A 359 -8.22 1.35 -12.40
CA ILE A 359 -6.92 0.67 -12.51
C ILE A 359 -6.16 0.70 -11.17
N SER A 360 -6.26 1.78 -10.40
CA SER A 360 -5.69 1.86 -9.05
C SER A 360 -6.29 0.83 -8.08
N HIS A 361 -7.58 0.55 -8.22
CA HIS A 361 -8.24 -0.54 -7.51
C HIS A 361 -7.68 -1.91 -7.96
N ASP A 362 -7.56 -2.15 -9.26
CA ASP A 362 -6.99 -3.40 -9.77
C ASP A 362 -5.50 -3.55 -9.39
N LEU A 363 -4.77 -2.44 -9.28
CA LEU A 363 -3.38 -2.42 -8.82
C LEU A 363 -3.27 -2.84 -7.36
N THR A 364 -4.25 -2.44 -6.54
CA THR A 364 -4.37 -2.86 -5.14
C THR A 364 -4.55 -4.38 -5.05
N HIS A 365 -5.40 -4.98 -5.89
CA HIS A 365 -5.52 -6.44 -5.97
C HIS A 365 -4.25 -7.13 -6.51
N ALA A 366 -3.59 -6.55 -7.52
CA ALA A 366 -2.35 -7.11 -8.04
C ALA A 366 -1.22 -7.09 -6.99
N PHE A 367 -1.14 -6.01 -6.21
CA PHE A 367 -0.17 -5.86 -5.13
C PHE A 367 -0.47 -6.85 -4.00
N TYR A 368 -1.68 -6.80 -3.46
CA TYR A 368 -2.05 -7.62 -2.32
C TYR A 368 -2.29 -9.07 -2.71
N ASP A 369 -3.35 -9.37 -3.46
CA ASP A 369 -3.82 -10.74 -3.68
C ASP A 369 -2.83 -11.64 -4.43
N LYS A 370 -1.85 -11.05 -5.12
CA LYS A 370 -0.86 -11.80 -5.92
C LYS A 370 0.54 -11.65 -5.37
N TRP A 371 1.17 -10.48 -5.51
CA TRP A 371 2.60 -10.33 -5.29
C TRP A 371 3.02 -10.69 -3.86
N VAL A 372 2.40 -10.08 -2.86
CA VAL A 372 2.77 -10.34 -1.46
C VAL A 372 2.43 -11.76 -1.02
N VAL A 373 1.34 -12.36 -1.52
CA VAL A 373 1.02 -13.77 -1.23
C VAL A 373 2.12 -14.69 -1.74
N GLU A 374 2.64 -14.42 -2.94
CA GLU A 374 3.74 -15.19 -3.54
C GLU A 374 5.05 -15.03 -2.78
N GLN A 375 5.36 -13.83 -2.25
CA GLN A 375 6.52 -13.62 -1.37
C GLN A 375 6.50 -14.55 -0.15
N ARG A 376 5.30 -14.87 0.37
CA ARG A 376 5.12 -15.81 1.48
C ARG A 376 5.19 -17.27 1.05
N ALA A 377 4.70 -17.62 -0.14
CA ALA A 377 4.76 -19.00 -0.64
C ALA A 377 6.20 -19.48 -0.91
N GLY A 378 7.12 -18.54 -1.19
CA GLY A 378 8.55 -18.79 -1.31
C GLY A 378 9.30 -18.92 0.03
N GLN A 379 8.69 -18.49 1.14
CA GLN A 379 9.20 -18.72 2.49
C GLN A 379 8.59 -20.02 3.00
N GLU A 380 9.40 -21.07 3.19
CA GLU A 380 8.94 -22.32 3.79
C GLU A 380 8.11 -22.01 5.04
N THR A 381 6.82 -22.34 4.98
CA THR A 381 5.89 -22.11 6.07
C THR A 381 6.42 -22.83 7.31
N VAL A 382 6.96 -22.09 8.27
CA VAL A 382 6.95 -22.54 9.66
C VAL A 382 5.48 -22.52 10.06
N GLN A 383 4.80 -23.64 9.82
CA GLN A 383 3.48 -23.88 10.37
C GLN A 383 3.62 -23.81 11.89
N MET A 384 3.22 -22.69 12.47
CA MET A 384 2.88 -22.61 13.89
C MET A 384 1.78 -23.64 14.14
N PRO A 385 2.02 -24.70 14.93
CA PRO A 385 1.00 -25.71 15.16
C PRO A 385 -0.07 -25.09 16.07
N ILE A 386 -1.25 -24.82 15.51
CA ILE A 386 -2.46 -24.58 16.30
C ILE A 386 -2.79 -25.93 16.98
N GLN A 387 -2.33 -26.11 18.21
CA GLN A 387 -2.70 -27.28 19.01
C GLN A 387 -4.16 -27.13 19.48
N GLY A 388 -5.08 -27.76 18.75
CA GLY A 388 -6.42 -28.04 19.25
C GLY A 388 -6.39 -29.01 20.45
N PRO A 389 -7.41 -29.00 21.32
CA PRO A 389 -7.37 -29.73 22.57
C PRO A 389 -7.58 -31.24 22.37
N GLY A 390 -6.56 -32.01 22.75
CA GLY A 390 -6.65 -33.35 23.36
C GLY A 390 -7.40 -34.46 22.62
N ALA A 391 -6.66 -35.39 22.01
CA ALA A 391 -7.05 -36.79 21.91
C ALA A 391 -5.82 -37.70 22.04
N MET A 392 -6.00 -38.76 22.83
CA MET A 392 -4.96 -39.64 23.37
C MET A 392 -4.46 -40.69 22.37
N MET A 393 -3.18 -41.06 22.54
CA MET A 393 -2.53 -42.37 22.34
C MET A 393 -3.08 -43.35 21.28
N GLU A 394 -2.22 -43.72 20.32
CA GLU A 394 -1.80 -45.11 20.16
C GLU A 394 -0.42 -45.21 19.46
N GLN A 395 0.39 -46.20 19.86
CA GLN A 395 1.82 -46.30 19.58
C GLN A 395 2.17 -47.37 18.52
N THR A 396 3.32 -47.18 17.85
CA THR A 396 4.30 -48.14 17.26
C THR A 396 4.05 -48.79 15.89
N PRO A 397 5.09 -49.30 15.17
CA PRO A 397 6.53 -48.92 15.06
C PRO A 397 7.09 -48.90 13.59
N PRO A 398 8.39 -48.58 13.35
CA PRO A 398 8.93 -48.19 12.04
C PRO A 398 9.67 -49.31 11.28
N ALA A 399 9.94 -49.11 9.97
CA ALA A 399 11.27 -49.25 9.35
C ALA A 399 11.26 -49.27 7.81
N MET A 400 12.42 -48.84 7.27
CA MET A 400 13.06 -49.16 5.99
C MET A 400 12.77 -48.26 4.78
N THR A 401 13.67 -47.92 3.86
CA THR A 401 15.15 -47.85 3.74
C THR A 401 15.39 -47.36 2.29
N ARG A 402 16.26 -46.35 2.13
CA ARG A 402 17.17 -46.05 0.99
C ARG A 402 16.62 -45.76 -0.43
N ALA A 403 17.17 -44.67 -0.96
CA ALA A 403 17.06 -44.11 -2.29
C ALA A 403 17.51 -45.04 -3.44
N GLN A 404 16.88 -44.84 -4.60
CA GLN A 404 17.48 -45.03 -5.92
C GLN A 404 16.90 -44.03 -6.93
N GLU A 405 17.73 -43.11 -7.39
CA GLU A 405 17.50 -42.21 -8.53
C GLU A 405 17.56 -43.00 -9.85
N MET A 406 16.63 -42.74 -10.78
CA MET A 406 16.69 -43.04 -12.21
C MET A 406 15.73 -42.10 -12.99
N PRO A 407 15.93 -41.89 -14.30
CA PRO A 407 16.10 -40.56 -14.89
C PRO A 407 14.85 -39.95 -15.54
N MET A 408 14.93 -38.63 -15.79
CA MET A 408 13.93 -37.80 -16.48
C MET A 408 13.51 -38.40 -17.84
N ALA A 409 12.20 -38.52 -18.04
CA ALA A 409 11.53 -38.68 -19.33
C ALA A 409 10.55 -37.51 -19.53
N PRO A 410 10.34 -37.04 -20.77
CA PRO A 410 9.68 -35.77 -21.04
C PRO A 410 8.17 -35.85 -20.82
N SER A 411 7.63 -34.82 -20.15
CA SER A 411 6.21 -34.63 -19.87
C SER A 411 5.39 -34.52 -21.16
N MET A 412 4.37 -35.36 -21.30
CA MET A 412 3.21 -35.09 -22.16
C MET A 412 2.13 -34.37 -21.33
N PRO A 413 1.32 -33.48 -21.96
CA PRO A 413 0.34 -32.68 -21.24
C PRO A 413 -0.83 -33.56 -20.76
N SER A 414 -1.13 -33.50 -19.46
CA SER A 414 -2.43 -33.93 -18.92
C SER A 414 -3.48 -32.83 -19.11
N PRO A 415 -4.75 -33.21 -19.30
CA PRO A 415 -5.80 -32.33 -19.79
C PRO A 415 -6.20 -31.29 -18.75
N ALA A 416 -6.53 -30.08 -19.22
CA ALA A 416 -7.06 -28.98 -18.43
C ALA A 416 -8.21 -29.45 -17.53
N MET A 417 -8.08 -29.25 -16.21
CA MET A 417 -9.25 -29.18 -15.35
C MET A 417 -10.06 -27.97 -15.79
N SER A 418 -11.29 -28.23 -16.21
CA SER A 418 -12.25 -27.23 -16.66
C SER A 418 -12.62 -26.29 -15.51
N THR A 419 -12.23 -25.02 -15.64
CA THR A 419 -12.70 -23.83 -14.88
C THR A 419 -14.09 -23.36 -15.34
N ALA A 420 -14.78 -24.13 -16.19
CA ALA A 420 -15.96 -23.68 -16.92
C ALA A 420 -17.10 -23.13 -16.04
N PRO A 421 -17.40 -23.65 -14.83
CA PRO A 421 -18.47 -23.08 -14.02
C PRO A 421 -18.14 -21.68 -13.49
N SER A 422 -16.91 -21.44 -13.00
CA SER A 422 -16.51 -20.14 -12.43
C SER A 422 -16.27 -19.09 -13.51
N GLU A 423 -15.70 -19.48 -14.65
CA GLU A 423 -15.42 -18.57 -15.76
C GLU A 423 -16.72 -18.11 -16.46
N LEU A 424 -17.70 -19.01 -16.58
CA LEU A 424 -19.02 -18.70 -17.14
C LEU A 424 -19.83 -17.77 -16.21
N VAL A 425 -19.74 -17.97 -14.89
CA VAL A 425 -20.37 -17.09 -13.89
C VAL A 425 -19.70 -15.71 -13.89
N ASN A 426 -18.37 -15.64 -13.96
CA ASN A 426 -17.64 -14.37 -14.03
C ASN A 426 -17.95 -13.60 -15.32
N GLY A 427 -18.01 -14.29 -16.46
CA GLY A 427 -18.46 -13.70 -17.72
C GLY A 427 -19.90 -13.17 -17.64
N GLY A 428 -20.78 -13.92 -16.98
CA GLY A 428 -22.16 -13.50 -16.73
C GLY A 428 -22.28 -12.26 -15.85
N GLN A 429 -21.44 -12.14 -14.82
CA GLN A 429 -21.37 -10.98 -13.96
C GLN A 429 -20.92 -9.72 -14.72
N GLN A 430 -19.97 -9.87 -15.65
CA GLN A 430 -19.51 -8.77 -16.49
C GLN A 430 -20.61 -8.31 -17.47
N VAL A 431 -21.35 -9.24 -18.06
CA VAL A 431 -22.53 -8.93 -18.90
C VAL A 431 -23.61 -8.23 -18.07
N TYR A 432 -23.87 -8.71 -16.85
CA TYR A 432 -24.83 -8.14 -15.91
C TYR A 432 -24.51 -6.68 -15.54
N ALA A 433 -23.24 -6.37 -15.30
CA ALA A 433 -22.79 -5.01 -15.01
C ALA A 433 -22.80 -4.11 -16.26
N SER A 434 -22.20 -4.58 -17.36
CA SER A 434 -22.00 -3.77 -18.57
C SER A 434 -23.29 -3.47 -19.35
N LYS A 435 -24.29 -4.36 -19.30
CA LYS A 435 -25.60 -4.15 -19.95
C LYS A 435 -26.59 -3.41 -19.05
N GLY A 436 -26.16 -2.97 -17.87
CA GLY A 436 -26.93 -2.15 -16.96
C GLY A 436 -28.00 -2.90 -16.16
N CYS A 437 -27.93 -4.23 -16.07
CA CYS A 437 -28.91 -5.03 -15.32
C CYS A 437 -28.88 -4.68 -13.82
N SER A 438 -27.69 -4.38 -13.30
CA SER A 438 -27.47 -3.95 -11.91
C SER A 438 -28.17 -2.65 -11.53
N ALA A 439 -28.46 -1.76 -12.49
CA ALA A 439 -29.12 -0.49 -12.22
C ALA A 439 -30.55 -0.67 -11.71
N CYS A 440 -31.24 -1.73 -12.15
CA CYS A 440 -32.60 -2.03 -11.70
C CYS A 440 -32.63 -3.16 -10.68
N HIS A 441 -31.82 -4.21 -10.86
CA HIS A 441 -31.86 -5.42 -10.04
C HIS A 441 -30.80 -5.43 -8.92
N GLY A 442 -30.01 -4.36 -8.79
CA GLY A 442 -28.94 -4.24 -7.79
C GLY A 442 -27.67 -5.01 -8.19
N SER A 443 -26.52 -4.59 -7.66
CA SER A 443 -25.20 -5.14 -8.02
C SER A 443 -25.03 -6.63 -7.70
N THR A 444 -25.79 -7.17 -6.75
CA THR A 444 -25.79 -8.59 -6.35
C THR A 444 -27.12 -9.27 -6.65
N GLY A 445 -27.95 -8.70 -7.53
CA GLY A 445 -29.30 -9.22 -7.84
C GLY A 445 -30.28 -9.14 -6.68
N GLN A 446 -29.98 -8.36 -5.64
CA GLN A 446 -30.81 -8.22 -4.44
C GLN A 446 -32.17 -7.53 -4.72
N GLY A 447 -32.31 -6.87 -5.87
CA GLY A 447 -33.49 -6.11 -6.26
C GLY A 447 -33.36 -4.62 -5.95
N GLY A 448 -34.32 -3.84 -6.44
CA GLY A 448 -34.37 -2.39 -6.30
C GLY A 448 -35.59 -1.85 -7.03
N VAL A 449 -35.35 -1.20 -8.18
CA VAL A 449 -36.43 -0.82 -9.12
C VAL A 449 -37.04 -2.07 -9.77
N GLY A 450 -36.21 -3.06 -10.11
CA GLY A 450 -36.62 -4.38 -10.56
C GLY A 450 -36.65 -5.40 -9.40
N PRO A 451 -37.36 -6.54 -9.56
CA PRO A 451 -37.46 -7.55 -8.51
C PRO A 451 -36.10 -8.20 -8.19
N SER A 452 -36.02 -8.79 -7.00
CA SER A 452 -34.85 -9.59 -6.61
C SER A 452 -34.68 -10.78 -7.53
N LEU A 453 -33.43 -11.04 -7.93
CA LEU A 453 -33.01 -12.15 -8.79
C LEU A 453 -32.47 -13.35 -7.99
N THR A 454 -32.27 -13.21 -6.67
CA THR A 454 -31.72 -14.23 -5.75
C THR A 454 -32.59 -15.48 -5.53
N HIS A 455 -33.64 -15.67 -6.31
CA HIS A 455 -34.53 -16.83 -6.26
C HIS A 455 -34.90 -17.35 -7.66
N TRP A 456 -34.22 -16.88 -8.71
CA TRP A 456 -34.52 -17.25 -10.09
C TRP A 456 -33.56 -18.33 -10.57
N HIS A 457 -34.12 -19.48 -10.93
CA HIS A 457 -33.34 -20.67 -11.29
C HIS A 457 -33.70 -21.27 -12.65
N ASP A 458 -34.81 -20.88 -13.27
CA ASP A 458 -35.28 -21.51 -14.51
C ASP A 458 -34.68 -20.82 -15.76
N ASP A 459 -33.76 -21.50 -16.46
CA ASP A 459 -33.09 -21.00 -17.66
C ASP A 459 -34.05 -20.47 -18.72
N ALA A 460 -35.10 -21.25 -19.03
CA ALA A 460 -36.02 -20.93 -20.12
C ALA A 460 -36.82 -19.65 -19.82
N THR A 461 -37.21 -19.48 -18.56
CA THR A 461 -37.91 -18.29 -18.08
C THR A 461 -36.99 -17.07 -18.07
N ILE A 462 -35.77 -17.19 -17.51
CA ILE A 462 -34.79 -16.10 -17.49
C ILE A 462 -34.46 -15.67 -18.94
N LYS A 463 -34.18 -16.64 -19.82
CA LYS A 463 -33.94 -16.40 -21.25
C LYS A 463 -35.11 -15.68 -21.91
N SER A 464 -36.35 -16.14 -21.68
CA SER A 464 -37.53 -15.52 -22.28
C SER A 464 -37.71 -14.08 -21.81
N ILE A 465 -37.53 -13.80 -20.51
CA ILE A 465 -37.66 -12.45 -19.94
C ILE A 465 -36.58 -11.53 -20.50
N VAL A 466 -35.32 -11.97 -20.58
CA VAL A 466 -34.24 -11.15 -21.14
C VAL A 466 -34.47 -10.87 -22.63
N ARG A 467 -34.94 -11.86 -23.41
CA ARG A 467 -35.16 -11.68 -24.86
C ARG A 467 -36.41 -10.88 -25.21
N SER A 468 -37.46 -10.95 -24.40
CA SER A 468 -38.77 -10.36 -24.72
C SER A 468 -39.17 -9.19 -23.81
N GLY A 469 -38.45 -8.96 -22.71
CA GLY A 469 -38.81 -7.99 -21.67
C GLY A 469 -39.99 -8.44 -20.82
N ALA A 470 -40.21 -7.78 -19.67
CA ALA A 470 -41.35 -7.99 -18.79
C ALA A 470 -41.60 -6.78 -17.87
N GLU A 471 -42.84 -6.35 -17.70
CA GLU A 471 -43.28 -5.35 -16.69
C GLU A 471 -42.34 -4.12 -16.50
N GLY A 472 -41.94 -3.49 -17.61
CA GLY A 472 -41.05 -2.31 -17.59
C GLY A 472 -39.56 -2.63 -17.78
N MET A 473 -39.17 -3.91 -17.72
CA MET A 473 -37.85 -4.37 -18.15
C MET A 473 -37.77 -4.38 -19.69
N PRO A 474 -36.76 -3.72 -20.30
CA PRO A 474 -36.59 -3.69 -21.75
C PRO A 474 -36.16 -5.07 -22.29
N ALA A 475 -36.50 -5.33 -23.56
CA ALA A 475 -36.07 -6.54 -24.26
C ALA A 475 -34.63 -6.40 -24.79
N PHE A 476 -33.81 -7.43 -24.62
CA PHE A 476 -32.43 -7.51 -25.12
C PHE A 476 -32.31 -8.58 -26.22
N GLY A 477 -32.31 -8.13 -27.47
CA GLY A 477 -32.20 -9.01 -28.64
C GLY A 477 -30.81 -9.65 -28.80
N ALA A 478 -30.70 -10.63 -29.70
CA ALA A 478 -29.45 -11.35 -29.97
C ALA A 478 -28.29 -10.47 -30.46
N SER A 479 -28.60 -9.27 -30.97
CA SER A 479 -27.61 -8.26 -31.36
C SER A 479 -27.05 -7.44 -30.20
N GLN A 480 -27.72 -7.40 -29.04
CA GLN A 480 -27.29 -6.66 -27.85
C GLN A 480 -26.65 -7.56 -26.81
N ILE A 481 -27.16 -8.78 -26.67
CA ILE A 481 -26.61 -9.84 -25.83
C ILE A 481 -26.56 -11.09 -26.71
N GLY A 482 -25.38 -11.57 -27.08
CA GLY A 482 -25.20 -12.80 -27.86
C GLY A 482 -25.74 -14.04 -27.12
N ASP A 483 -25.90 -15.17 -27.80
CA ASP A 483 -26.42 -16.38 -27.14
C ASP A 483 -25.44 -16.96 -26.11
N ASP A 484 -24.13 -16.82 -26.33
CA ASP A 484 -23.09 -17.23 -25.38
C ASP A 484 -23.06 -16.29 -24.16
N GLU A 485 -23.16 -14.97 -24.38
CA GLU A 485 -23.28 -13.97 -23.31
C GLU A 485 -24.56 -14.17 -22.48
N LEU A 486 -25.67 -14.54 -23.13
CA LEU A 486 -26.92 -14.83 -22.43
C LEU A 486 -26.80 -16.11 -21.59
N THR A 487 -26.09 -17.12 -22.10
CA THR A 487 -25.83 -18.35 -21.36
C THR A 487 -24.99 -18.05 -20.11
N ALA A 488 -23.95 -17.22 -20.24
CA ALA A 488 -23.15 -16.74 -19.12
C ALA A 488 -24.00 -15.95 -18.11
N LEU A 489 -24.84 -15.03 -18.59
CA LEU A 489 -25.73 -14.21 -17.76
C LEU A 489 -26.72 -15.07 -16.96
N ILE A 490 -27.31 -16.11 -17.56
CA ILE A 490 -28.20 -17.04 -16.88
C ILE A 490 -27.45 -17.78 -15.77
N ALA A 491 -26.24 -18.28 -16.06
CA ALA A 491 -25.41 -18.96 -15.07
C ALA A 491 -25.07 -18.05 -13.88
N PHE A 492 -24.78 -16.77 -14.12
CA PHE A 492 -24.57 -15.79 -13.04
C PHE A 492 -25.84 -15.57 -12.20
N VAL A 493 -27.00 -15.35 -12.83
CA VAL A 493 -28.27 -15.15 -12.11
C VAL A 493 -28.62 -16.36 -11.23
N GLN A 494 -28.38 -17.57 -11.73
CA GLN A 494 -28.57 -18.80 -10.96
C GLN A 494 -27.61 -18.91 -9.79
N ASN A 495 -26.35 -18.51 -9.97
CA ASN A 495 -25.34 -18.50 -8.92
C ASN A 495 -25.70 -17.53 -7.78
N LEU A 496 -26.29 -16.37 -8.10
CA LEU A 496 -26.80 -15.43 -7.09
C LEU A 496 -27.88 -16.05 -6.18
N ALA A 497 -28.61 -17.03 -6.70
CA ALA A 497 -29.69 -17.67 -5.97
C ALA A 497 -29.23 -18.86 -5.09
N THR A 498 -27.99 -19.33 -5.26
CA THR A 498 -27.39 -20.42 -4.47
C THR A 498 -26.43 -19.96 -3.37
N SER A 499 -25.92 -18.73 -3.41
CA SER A 499 -24.90 -18.21 -2.48
C SER A 499 -25.46 -17.66 -1.15
N ARG A 500 -26.33 -18.41 -0.47
CA ARG A 500 -26.88 -18.03 0.85
C ARG A 500 -25.99 -18.41 2.02
#